data_AF-A0A2J8A9D3-F1
#
_entry.id   AF-A0A2J8A9D3-F1
#
_cell.length_a   1.000
_cell.length_b   1.000
_cell.length_c   1.000
_cell.angle_alpha   90.00
_cell.angle_beta   90.00
_cell.angle_gamma   90.00
#
_symmetry.space_group_name_H-M   'P 1'
#
loop_
_entity.id
_entity.type
_entity.pdbx_description
1 polymer ?
#
loop_
_entity_poly.entity_id
_entity_poly.type
_entity_poly.pdbx_seq_one_letter_code
_entity_poly.pdbx_strand_id
1 'polypeptide(L)'
;VHDMLDRTWSELMLYERVVKNWPLFGPHLEAALCDVLRTVQASLNRVCAGASNAAMTQQAPGAMPLAGPSYHALGGHRREPSLPHPASSPILRYGPGRAASNSPYGGGSPGMRSGSGGGGGIMSGGGGGGGGGPGRGSPGVPMVPQYPGAGGPMAGYGYGQGLGGMQGGRNAVLLKEAVLLNSLKVLMVMVPSMEDIISKWCGGHTLASPGPPQPGALECQYDDDMAPHIGAQFAMVVKELRTDYAEGVASAANRMANHIRAQPGTNIKAALNLPKPQAEAHGGYHQVSTVTQQRDFVEAYMRPILAACDEALQALRAALDPRVFVATGRALWDCMGKDLFEFVHFLQEGQDNRGAWRLRQHANIALTLICEFFRSRLAASMEHCIGERDLDLPIHVNKAQKLLAQNTAVVNITLNPI
;
A
#
# COMPACT_ATOMS: atom_id res chain seq x y z
N VAL A 1 -7.99 22.04 -0.15
CA VAL A 1 -6.94 21.92 0.88
C VAL A 1 -5.90 23.01 0.71
N HIS A 2 -5.32 23.19 -0.50
CA HIS A 2 -4.40 24.30 -0.79
C HIS A 2 -4.94 25.67 -0.36
N ASP A 3 -6.09 26.11 -0.87
CA ASP A 3 -6.67 27.42 -0.52
C ASP A 3 -6.83 27.65 1.00
N MET A 4 -7.16 26.59 1.73
CA MET A 4 -7.34 26.63 3.17
C MET A 4 -5.97 26.73 3.87
N LEU A 5 -4.97 25.98 3.41
CA LEU A 5 -3.60 26.09 3.91
C LEU A 5 -2.98 27.44 3.60
N ASP A 6 -3.25 28.01 2.44
CA ASP A 6 -2.79 29.35 2.06
C ASP A 6 -3.41 30.42 2.98
N ARG A 7 -4.69 30.27 3.33
CA ARG A 7 -5.35 31.13 4.33
C ARG A 7 -4.78 30.95 5.72
N THR A 8 -4.62 29.71 6.19
CA THR A 8 -4.00 29.42 7.49
C THR A 8 -2.58 29.98 7.57
N TRP A 9 -1.82 29.87 6.48
CA TRP A 9 -0.47 30.42 6.38
C TRP A 9 -0.46 31.95 6.38
N SER A 10 -1.33 32.57 5.60
CA SER A 10 -1.46 34.03 5.58
C SER A 10 -1.81 34.58 6.95
N GLU A 11 -2.72 33.91 7.67
CA GLU A 11 -3.11 34.26 9.04
C GLU A 11 -1.95 34.04 10.02
N LEU A 12 -1.24 32.92 9.92
CA LEU A 12 -0.04 32.63 10.72
C LEU A 12 0.99 33.77 10.61
N MET A 13 1.25 34.26 9.39
CA MET A 13 2.23 35.34 9.17
C MET A 13 1.88 36.65 9.89
N LEU A 14 0.61 36.91 10.20
CA LEU A 14 0.22 38.10 10.98
C LEU A 14 0.75 38.08 12.42
N TYR A 15 1.00 36.88 12.97
CA TYR A 15 1.50 36.70 14.33
C TYR A 15 3.02 36.82 14.44
N GLU A 16 3.75 36.92 13.32
CA GLU A 16 5.22 36.96 13.30
C GLU A 16 5.80 38.00 14.28
N ARG A 17 5.30 39.25 14.18
CA ARG A 17 5.80 40.35 15.02
C ARG A 17 5.48 40.15 16.50
N VAL A 18 4.33 39.57 16.81
CA VAL A 18 3.90 39.33 18.20
C VAL A 18 4.78 38.25 18.81
N VAL A 19 4.92 37.11 18.13
CA VAL A 19 5.71 35.97 18.66
C VAL A 19 7.19 36.32 18.79
N LYS A 20 7.77 37.06 17.83
CA LYS A 20 9.18 37.51 17.94
C LYS A 20 9.44 38.41 19.14
N ASN A 21 8.47 39.24 19.52
CA ASN A 21 8.60 40.14 20.68
C ASN A 21 8.23 39.44 22.00
N TRP A 22 7.34 38.44 21.95
CA TRP A 22 6.85 37.69 23.10
C TRP A 22 6.78 36.18 22.79
N PRO A 23 7.93 35.47 22.83
CA PRO A 23 8.00 34.05 22.52
C PRO A 23 7.08 33.14 23.35
N LEU A 24 6.66 33.58 24.54
CA LEU A 24 5.71 32.87 25.40
C LEU A 24 4.35 32.58 24.72
N PHE A 25 3.99 33.31 23.65
CA PHE A 25 2.78 33.05 22.87
C PHE A 25 2.96 31.96 21.81
N GLY A 26 4.20 31.51 21.53
CA GLY A 26 4.50 30.46 20.56
C GLY A 26 3.70 29.17 20.79
N PRO A 27 3.73 28.57 22.00
CA PRO A 27 2.97 27.36 22.31
C PRO A 27 1.44 27.53 22.16
N HIS A 28 0.91 28.71 22.45
CA HIS A 28 -0.52 29.01 22.30
C HIS A 28 -0.91 29.07 20.83
N LEU A 29 -0.08 29.68 19.99
CA LEU A 29 -0.27 29.74 18.54
C LEU A 29 -0.15 28.34 17.91
N GLU A 30 0.83 27.54 18.34
CA GLU A 30 0.95 26.13 17.95
C GLU A 30 -0.31 25.33 18.27
N ALA A 31 -0.85 25.46 19.49
CA ALA A 31 -2.06 24.76 19.91
C ALA A 31 -3.24 25.09 18.99
N ALA A 32 -3.47 26.39 18.75
CA ALA A 32 -4.55 26.86 17.89
C ALA A 32 -4.42 26.33 16.44
N LEU A 33 -3.20 26.35 15.88
CA LEU A 33 -2.95 25.79 14.56
C LEU A 33 -3.16 24.29 14.50
N CYS A 34 -2.70 23.55 15.51
CA CYS A 34 -2.92 22.11 15.60
C CYS A 34 -4.41 21.76 15.65
N ASP A 35 -5.22 22.55 16.35
CA ASP A 35 -6.67 22.35 16.40
C ASP A 35 -7.36 22.59 15.05
N VAL A 36 -6.92 23.61 14.31
CA VAL A 36 -7.38 23.84 12.93
C VAL A 36 -7.00 22.65 12.05
N LEU A 37 -5.75 22.20 12.10
CA LEU A 37 -5.26 21.07 11.30
C LEU A 37 -6.02 19.76 11.60
N ARG A 38 -6.28 19.46 12.88
CA ARG A 38 -7.09 18.29 13.29
C ARG A 38 -8.53 18.41 12.81
N THR A 39 -9.12 19.60 12.86
CA THR A 39 -10.48 19.84 12.34
C THR A 39 -10.57 19.57 10.84
N VAL A 40 -9.53 19.95 10.09
CA VAL A 40 -9.41 19.71 8.65
C VAL A 40 -9.25 18.22 8.37
N GLN A 41 -8.31 17.56 9.05
CA GLN A 41 -8.07 16.12 8.95
C GLN A 41 -9.35 15.33 9.23
N ALA A 42 -10.05 15.63 10.33
CA ALA A 42 -11.32 15.00 10.67
C ALA A 42 -12.40 15.23 9.58
N SER A 43 -12.42 16.41 8.97
CA SER A 43 -13.36 16.72 7.89
C SER A 43 -13.04 15.96 6.60
N LEU A 44 -11.77 15.85 6.24
CA LEU A 44 -11.31 15.02 5.12
C LEU A 44 -11.69 13.55 5.32
N ASN A 45 -11.43 13.01 6.52
CA ASN A 45 -11.78 11.63 6.86
C ASN A 45 -13.30 11.38 6.78
N ARG A 46 -14.13 12.32 7.25
CA ARG A 46 -15.61 12.20 7.15
C ARG A 46 -16.10 12.18 5.70
N VAL A 47 -15.59 13.08 4.85
CA VAL A 47 -15.99 13.15 3.44
C VAL A 47 -15.67 11.86 2.70
N CYS A 48 -14.55 11.23 3.04
CA CYS A 48 -14.11 10.00 2.38
C CYS A 48 -14.76 8.74 2.98
N ALA A 49 -14.95 8.67 4.30
CA ALA A 49 -15.67 7.57 4.95
C ALA A 49 -17.14 7.49 4.48
N GLY A 50 -17.82 8.65 4.34
CA GLY A 50 -19.18 8.70 3.81
C GLY A 50 -19.30 8.17 2.38
N ALA A 51 -18.24 8.30 1.58
CA ALA A 51 -18.21 7.79 0.22
C ALA A 51 -18.01 6.28 0.12
N SER A 52 -17.19 5.70 1.00
CA SER A 52 -16.96 4.24 1.02
C SER A 52 -18.24 3.47 1.34
N ASN A 53 -19.06 3.99 2.25
CA ASN A 53 -20.32 3.34 2.64
C ASN A 53 -21.39 3.42 1.53
N ALA A 54 -21.48 4.54 0.81
CA ALA A 54 -22.48 4.72 -0.25
C ALA A 54 -22.23 3.85 -1.49
N ALA A 55 -20.96 3.61 -1.85
CA ALA A 55 -20.62 2.78 -3.00
C ALA A 55 -20.98 1.30 -2.78
N MET A 56 -20.88 0.81 -1.55
CA MET A 56 -21.21 -0.56 -1.20
C MET A 56 -22.73 -0.83 -1.27
N THR A 57 -23.57 0.16 -0.94
CA THR A 57 -25.03 0.01 -0.99
C THR A 57 -25.59 0.03 -2.41
N GLN A 58 -24.93 0.70 -3.36
CA GLN A 58 -25.40 0.77 -4.76
C GLN A 58 -25.12 -0.50 -5.58
N GLN A 59 -24.37 -1.47 -5.05
CA GLN A 59 -24.03 -2.70 -5.77
C GLN A 59 -25.09 -3.81 -5.67
N ALA A 60 -26.24 -3.54 -5.04
CA ALA A 60 -27.34 -4.51 -4.91
C ALA A 60 -28.71 -4.00 -5.40
N PRO A 61 -28.92 -3.71 -6.70
CA PRO A 61 -30.26 -3.68 -7.28
C PRO A 61 -30.38 -4.85 -8.26
N GLY A 62 -30.84 -6.02 -7.80
CA GLY A 62 -31.06 -7.14 -8.72
C GLY A 62 -31.49 -8.48 -8.14
N ALA A 63 -31.37 -8.72 -6.83
CA ALA A 63 -31.94 -9.92 -6.22
C ALA A 63 -33.44 -9.70 -5.98
N MET A 64 -34.25 -9.86 -7.03
CA MET A 64 -35.69 -10.06 -6.90
C MET A 64 -35.93 -11.30 -6.03
N PRO A 65 -36.71 -11.24 -4.95
CA PRO A 65 -37.11 -12.43 -4.23
C PRO A 65 -38.09 -13.18 -5.14
N LEU A 66 -37.64 -14.29 -5.72
CA LEU A 66 -38.55 -15.26 -6.32
C LEU A 66 -39.43 -15.82 -5.19
N ALA A 67 -40.65 -15.29 -5.12
CA ALA A 67 -41.74 -15.87 -4.34
C ALA A 67 -42.02 -17.28 -4.87
N GLY A 68 -41.50 -18.29 -4.17
CA GLY A 68 -41.91 -19.69 -4.35
C GLY A 68 -43.14 -19.99 -3.50
N PRO A 69 -44.07 -20.83 -3.98
CA PRO A 69 -45.36 -21.06 -3.34
C PRO A 69 -45.23 -21.92 -2.07
N SER A 70 -45.96 -21.50 -1.04
CA SER A 70 -46.19 -22.24 0.20
C SER A 70 -46.82 -23.61 -0.08
N TYR A 71 -46.16 -24.66 0.40
CA TYR A 71 -46.80 -25.96 0.63
C TYR A 71 -47.05 -26.11 2.13
N HIS A 72 -48.34 -26.07 2.50
CA HIS A 72 -48.85 -26.65 3.73
C HIS A 72 -48.82 -28.18 3.60
N ALA A 73 -48.20 -28.86 4.57
CA ALA A 73 -48.55 -30.24 4.88
C ALA A 73 -48.36 -30.50 6.38
N LEU A 74 -49.42 -31.08 6.95
CA LEU A 74 -49.66 -31.40 8.35
C LEU A 74 -48.87 -32.64 8.82
N GLY A 75 -48.57 -32.65 10.12
CA GLY A 75 -48.87 -33.81 10.97
C GLY A 75 -47.68 -34.65 11.47
N GLY A 76 -47.62 -34.84 12.80
CA GLY A 76 -47.16 -36.12 13.37
C GLY A 76 -46.22 -36.08 14.58
N HIS A 77 -46.82 -36.03 15.77
CA HIS A 77 -46.46 -36.77 17.00
C HIS A 77 -45.03 -36.75 17.62
N ARG A 78 -44.97 -36.10 18.80
CA ARG A 78 -44.79 -36.70 20.15
C ARG A 78 -43.47 -37.43 20.48
N ARG A 79 -42.69 -36.86 21.42
CA ARG A 79 -42.32 -37.43 22.74
C ARG A 79 -41.41 -36.49 23.56
N GLU A 80 -41.85 -36.10 24.76
CA GLU A 80 -40.99 -35.70 25.87
C GLU A 80 -40.18 -36.90 26.41
N PRO A 81 -39.10 -36.69 27.19
CA PRO A 81 -39.27 -36.70 28.65
C PRO A 81 -38.38 -35.71 29.46
N SER A 82 -39.03 -35.01 30.39
CA SER A 82 -38.69 -34.75 31.81
C SER A 82 -37.22 -34.61 32.29
N LEU A 83 -36.95 -33.43 32.87
CA LEU A 83 -35.91 -33.10 33.86
C LEU A 83 -36.08 -33.87 35.18
N PRO A 84 -35.01 -33.96 35.99
CA PRO A 84 -35.10 -33.40 37.35
C PRO A 84 -33.83 -32.64 37.84
N HIS A 85 -34.09 -31.55 38.58
CA HIS A 85 -33.20 -30.87 39.56
C HIS A 85 -33.47 -31.45 40.98
N PRO A 86 -32.82 -31.02 42.09
CA PRO A 86 -31.55 -30.31 42.32
C PRO A 86 -30.69 -30.93 43.47
N ALA A 87 -29.57 -30.25 43.78
CA ALA A 87 -29.03 -29.94 45.13
C ALA A 87 -27.58 -30.37 45.38
N SER A 88 -26.74 -29.38 45.76
CA SER A 88 -25.82 -29.36 46.92
C SER A 88 -24.49 -28.64 46.60
N SER A 89 -24.28 -27.47 47.22
CA SER A 89 -22.96 -26.95 47.64
C SER A 89 -22.42 -27.83 48.79
N PRO A 90 -21.18 -27.72 49.33
CA PRO A 90 -20.21 -26.61 49.26
C PRO A 90 -18.73 -27.04 49.09
N ILE A 91 -17.79 -26.08 49.08
CA ILE A 91 -16.59 -26.02 49.96
C ILE A 91 -15.58 -24.99 49.41
N LEU A 92 -15.30 -23.99 50.25
CA LEU A 92 -14.16 -23.07 50.19
C LEU A 92 -12.86 -23.85 50.43
N ARG A 93 -11.85 -23.66 49.57
CA ARG A 93 -10.44 -23.95 49.91
C ARG A 93 -9.52 -22.83 49.43
N TYR A 94 -8.92 -22.17 50.40
CA TYR A 94 -7.73 -21.33 50.28
C TYR A 94 -6.52 -22.15 49.81
N GLY A 95 -5.63 -21.55 49.01
CA GLY A 95 -4.28 -22.07 48.78
C GLY A 95 -3.52 -21.37 47.64
N PRO A 96 -2.29 -20.85 47.85
CA PRO A 96 -1.66 -19.80 47.03
C PRO A 96 -0.72 -20.36 45.94
N GLY A 97 -0.43 -19.57 44.90
CA GLY A 97 0.53 -20.02 43.88
C GLY A 97 0.96 -18.99 42.84
N ARG A 98 2.06 -18.30 43.16
CA ARG A 98 3.14 -17.82 42.27
C ARG A 98 2.83 -16.82 41.15
N ALA A 99 3.25 -15.58 41.44
CA ALA A 99 3.74 -14.62 40.47
C ALA A 99 4.93 -15.18 39.67
N ALA A 100 4.87 -15.00 38.35
CA ALA A 100 6.02 -15.04 37.45
C ALA A 100 5.87 -13.88 36.45
N SER A 101 6.23 -12.69 36.91
CA SER A 101 6.54 -11.54 36.07
C SER A 101 7.95 -11.71 35.53
N ASN A 102 8.09 -11.86 34.21
CA ASN A 102 9.32 -11.52 33.50
C ASN A 102 8.96 -10.82 32.19
N SER A 103 9.27 -9.53 32.17
CA SER A 103 9.44 -8.63 31.02
C SER A 103 10.55 -9.14 30.07
N PRO A 104 11.02 -8.42 29.03
CA PRO A 104 10.52 -7.22 28.34
C PRO A 104 10.55 -7.38 26.80
N TYR A 105 9.97 -6.47 26.01
CA TYR A 105 10.57 -6.02 24.73
C TYR A 105 9.88 -4.73 24.28
N GLY A 106 10.52 -3.62 24.59
CA GLY A 106 10.40 -2.39 23.82
C GLY A 106 11.32 -2.47 22.59
N GLY A 107 10.88 -1.86 21.50
CA GLY A 107 11.68 -1.55 20.33
C GLY A 107 10.90 -0.49 19.55
N GLY A 108 11.36 0.75 19.42
CA GLY A 108 12.74 1.20 19.29
C GLY A 108 12.94 1.62 17.84
N SER A 109 12.60 2.86 17.54
CA SER A 109 12.85 3.52 16.24
C SER A 109 14.35 3.52 15.91
N PRO A 110 14.77 3.22 14.67
CA PRO A 110 16.17 3.39 14.30
C PRO A 110 16.45 4.87 14.02
N GLY A 111 17.19 5.49 14.95
CA GLY A 111 17.86 6.76 14.76
C GLY A 111 19.06 6.64 13.83
N MET A 112 19.33 7.72 13.11
CA MET A 112 20.53 7.94 12.34
C MET A 112 21.77 7.97 13.25
N ARG A 113 22.88 7.37 12.78
CA ARG A 113 24.20 7.77 13.26
C ARG A 113 25.23 7.72 12.13
N SER A 114 25.78 8.90 11.86
CA SER A 114 27.01 9.15 11.13
C SER A 114 28.20 8.57 11.88
N GLY A 115 29.17 8.01 11.15
CA GLY A 115 30.40 7.46 11.70
C GLY A 115 31.44 7.29 10.61
N SER A 116 32.36 8.25 10.57
CA SER A 116 33.53 8.39 9.71
C SER A 116 34.62 7.34 9.95
N GLY A 117 35.37 7.03 8.88
CA GLY A 117 36.66 6.33 8.88
C GLY A 117 36.75 5.48 7.61
N GLY A 118 37.70 5.58 6.69
CA GLY A 118 39.08 6.06 6.75
C GLY A 118 39.89 5.05 5.92
N GLY A 119 40.58 5.52 4.89
CA GLY A 119 41.39 4.70 3.97
C GLY A 119 41.12 5.12 2.52
N GLY A 120 42.02 5.77 1.78
CA GLY A 120 43.45 5.54 1.69
C GLY A 120 43.70 4.85 0.35
N GLY A 121 44.05 5.61 -0.70
CA GLY A 121 44.10 5.06 -2.05
C GLY A 121 44.58 6.02 -3.15
N ILE A 122 45.87 6.37 -3.10
CA ILE A 122 46.80 6.51 -4.25
C ILE A 122 46.41 7.46 -5.39
N MET A 123 47.12 8.60 -5.42
CA MET A 123 47.30 9.45 -6.59
C MET A 123 48.46 8.93 -7.46
N SER A 124 48.17 8.73 -8.75
CA SER A 124 49.09 8.75 -9.90
C SER A 124 48.23 9.22 -11.08
N GLY A 125 48.53 10.24 -11.89
CA GLY A 125 49.80 10.82 -12.28
C GLY A 125 49.99 10.62 -13.79
N GLY A 126 49.88 11.72 -14.57
CA GLY A 126 50.24 11.81 -16.00
C GLY A 126 49.04 11.83 -16.96
N GLY A 127 48.92 12.71 -17.95
CA GLY A 127 49.85 13.67 -18.54
C GLY A 127 49.81 13.55 -20.07
N GLY A 128 49.49 14.65 -20.76
CA GLY A 128 49.64 14.85 -22.21
C GLY A 128 48.52 14.26 -23.08
N GLY A 129 48.06 14.87 -24.16
CA GLY A 129 48.45 16.08 -24.86
C GLY A 129 47.83 16.06 -26.27
N GLY A 130 47.47 17.24 -26.78
CA GLY A 130 47.54 17.59 -28.20
C GLY A 130 46.54 16.99 -29.20
N GLY A 131 45.80 17.88 -29.86
CA GLY A 131 45.82 17.91 -31.34
C GLY A 131 44.49 17.71 -32.07
N GLY A 132 44.05 18.77 -32.77
CA GLY A 132 43.52 18.67 -34.15
C GLY A 132 42.01 18.50 -34.33
N GLY A 133 41.33 19.55 -34.78
CA GLY A 133 40.11 19.43 -35.60
C GLY A 133 40.46 19.04 -37.06
N PRO A 134 39.59 19.26 -38.08
CA PRO A 134 38.17 19.66 -38.04
C PRO A 134 37.25 18.81 -38.97
N GLY A 135 35.93 18.96 -38.77
CA GLY A 135 34.97 19.00 -39.90
C GLY A 135 34.24 17.72 -40.31
N ARG A 136 33.09 17.97 -40.98
CA ARG A 136 32.04 17.06 -41.52
C ARG A 136 30.95 16.77 -40.48
N GLY A 137 29.69 17.10 -40.67
CA GLY A 137 28.91 17.34 -41.88
C GLY A 137 27.59 16.61 -41.66
N SER A 138 26.51 17.34 -41.41
CA SER A 138 25.19 16.78 -41.16
C SER A 138 24.54 16.26 -42.46
N PRO A 139 24.00 15.04 -42.49
CA PRO A 139 22.89 14.67 -43.37
C PRO A 139 21.58 14.83 -42.56
N GLY A 140 20.58 15.59 -43.00
CA GLY A 140 19.86 15.34 -44.24
C GLY A 140 18.62 14.51 -43.91
N VAL A 141 17.51 15.19 -43.58
CA VAL A 141 16.19 14.61 -43.27
C VAL A 141 15.57 14.06 -44.57
N PRO A 142 15.10 12.80 -44.62
CA PRO A 142 14.35 12.32 -45.78
C PRO A 142 12.86 12.66 -45.67
N MET A 143 12.38 13.32 -46.73
CA MET A 143 11.00 13.55 -47.10
C MET A 143 10.20 12.23 -47.22
N VAL A 144 8.97 12.24 -46.71
CA VAL A 144 7.95 11.20 -46.90
C VAL A 144 7.17 11.51 -48.19
N PRO A 145 6.98 10.55 -49.12
CA PRO A 145 6.13 10.75 -50.29
C PRO A 145 4.64 10.61 -49.95
N GLN A 146 3.85 11.61 -50.33
CA GLN A 146 2.40 11.48 -50.51
C GLN A 146 2.11 10.69 -51.79
N TYR A 147 1.18 9.74 -51.70
CA TYR A 147 0.46 9.20 -52.87
C TYR A 147 -1.06 9.39 -52.68
N PRO A 148 -1.82 9.63 -53.76
CA PRO A 148 -3.24 9.95 -53.69
C PRO A 148 -4.14 8.76 -54.10
N GLY A 149 -5.34 8.73 -53.51
CA GLY A 149 -6.59 8.58 -54.26
C GLY A 149 -7.19 7.17 -54.48
N ALA A 150 -8.50 7.10 -54.14
CA ALA A 150 -9.56 6.20 -54.65
C ALA A 150 -9.43 4.70 -54.30
N GLY A 151 -10.46 3.95 -53.88
CA GLY A 151 -11.91 4.13 -53.89
C GLY A 151 -12.51 2.72 -54.09
N GLY A 152 -13.41 2.27 -53.21
CA GLY A 152 -14.07 0.97 -53.38
C GLY A 152 -14.92 0.56 -52.17
N PRO A 153 -16.21 0.23 -52.35
CA PRO A 153 -17.11 -0.12 -51.26
C PRO A 153 -17.07 -1.63 -50.99
N MET A 154 -16.87 -2.02 -49.73
CA MET A 154 -17.04 -3.40 -49.29
C MET A 154 -18.02 -3.45 -48.13
N ALA A 155 -19.16 -4.06 -48.42
CA ALA A 155 -20.13 -4.52 -47.45
C ALA A 155 -19.44 -5.49 -46.47
N GLY A 156 -19.45 -5.16 -45.19
CA GLY A 156 -18.82 -5.93 -44.12
C GLY A 156 -19.74 -6.02 -42.92
N TYR A 157 -20.20 -7.23 -42.66
CA TYR A 157 -20.98 -7.71 -41.54
C TYR A 157 -20.75 -6.95 -40.22
N GLY A 158 -21.83 -6.36 -39.71
CA GLY A 158 -21.89 -5.79 -38.37
C GLY A 158 -21.82 -6.88 -37.30
N TYR A 159 -20.64 -7.06 -36.71
CA TYR A 159 -20.53 -7.56 -35.36
C TYR A 159 -20.70 -6.38 -34.41
N GLY A 160 -21.82 -6.39 -33.68
CA GLY A 160 -22.15 -5.40 -32.67
C GLY A 160 -21.08 -5.37 -31.58
N GLN A 161 -20.20 -4.38 -31.69
CA GLN A 161 -19.36 -3.92 -30.61
C GLN A 161 -20.28 -3.17 -29.64
N GLY A 162 -20.84 -3.91 -28.69
CA GLY A 162 -21.65 -3.37 -27.61
C GLY A 162 -20.79 -2.48 -26.72
N LEU A 163 -20.73 -1.20 -27.07
CA LEU A 163 -20.33 -0.10 -26.21
C LEU A 163 -21.36 0.04 -25.08
N GLY A 164 -21.31 -0.88 -24.10
CA GLY A 164 -22.13 -0.87 -22.90
C GLY A 164 -21.55 0.06 -21.85
N GLY A 165 -21.83 1.36 -21.97
CA GLY A 165 -21.37 2.43 -21.09
C GLY A 165 -21.91 2.39 -19.65
N MET A 166 -21.43 1.45 -18.84
CA MET A 166 -21.63 1.44 -17.37
C MET A 166 -20.33 1.23 -16.56
N GLN A 167 -19.17 1.60 -17.11
CA GLN A 167 -17.91 1.60 -16.36
C GLN A 167 -17.66 2.89 -15.54
N GLY A 168 -18.44 3.96 -15.77
CA GLY A 168 -18.21 5.28 -15.15
C GLY A 168 -18.30 5.32 -13.62
N GLY A 169 -19.06 4.42 -12.99
CA GLY A 169 -19.20 4.39 -11.53
C GLY A 169 -18.04 3.72 -10.79
N ARG A 170 -17.27 2.85 -11.46
CA ARG A 170 -16.25 2.00 -10.79
C ARG A 170 -15.00 2.77 -10.40
N ASN A 171 -14.67 3.83 -11.14
CA ASN A 171 -13.51 4.69 -10.87
C ASN A 171 -13.80 5.84 -9.90
N ALA A 172 -15.08 6.13 -9.63
CA ALA A 172 -15.47 7.27 -8.78
C ALA A 172 -15.05 7.08 -7.31
N VAL A 173 -15.00 5.83 -6.84
CA VAL A 173 -14.53 5.49 -5.48
C VAL A 173 -13.03 5.79 -5.34
N LEU A 174 -12.25 5.43 -6.36
CA LEU A 174 -10.81 5.67 -6.38
C LEU A 174 -10.46 7.17 -6.43
N LEU A 175 -11.29 7.99 -7.08
CA LEU A 175 -11.02 9.42 -7.18
C LEU A 175 -11.15 10.14 -5.83
N LYS A 176 -12.15 9.81 -5.01
CA LYS A 176 -12.32 10.43 -3.68
C LYS A 176 -11.21 10.05 -2.71
N GLU A 177 -10.77 8.80 -2.79
CA GLU A 177 -9.63 8.31 -2.03
C GLU A 177 -8.33 8.96 -2.51
N ALA A 178 -8.18 9.17 -3.81
CA ALA A 178 -7.04 9.89 -4.36
C ALA A 178 -6.96 11.32 -3.82
N VAL A 179 -8.09 12.04 -3.78
CA VAL A 179 -8.16 13.38 -3.19
C VAL A 179 -7.77 13.36 -1.71
N LEU A 180 -8.24 12.37 -0.94
CA LEU A 180 -7.86 12.22 0.47
C LEU A 180 -6.35 12.05 0.63
N LEU A 181 -5.78 11.08 -0.08
CA LEU A 181 -4.39 10.70 0.09
C LEU A 181 -3.43 11.82 -0.36
N ASN A 182 -3.74 12.51 -1.45
CA ASN A 182 -2.99 13.70 -1.87
C ASN A 182 -3.13 14.82 -0.82
N SER A 183 -4.33 15.02 -0.27
CA SER A 183 -4.57 16.03 0.78
C SER A 183 -3.78 15.74 2.05
N LEU A 184 -3.77 14.49 2.52
CA LEU A 184 -2.99 14.07 3.68
C LEU A 184 -1.49 14.22 3.43
N LYS A 185 -1.00 13.87 2.23
CA LYS A 185 0.40 14.11 1.84
C LYS A 185 0.73 15.60 1.94
N VAL A 186 -0.11 16.49 1.40
CA VAL A 186 0.12 17.94 1.45
C VAL A 186 0.19 18.43 2.91
N LEU A 187 -0.73 17.97 3.77
CA LEU A 187 -0.69 18.30 5.20
C LEU A 187 0.62 17.81 5.86
N MET A 188 1.05 16.58 5.59
CA MET A 188 2.30 16.02 6.12
C MET A 188 3.56 16.81 5.72
N VAL A 189 3.54 17.50 4.58
CA VAL A 189 4.64 18.38 4.13
C VAL A 189 4.53 19.76 4.77
N MET A 190 3.32 20.30 4.88
CA MET A 190 3.09 21.66 5.34
C MET A 190 3.28 21.83 6.86
N VAL A 191 2.84 20.85 7.66
CA VAL A 191 2.89 20.94 9.13
C VAL A 191 4.32 21.17 9.66
N PRO A 192 5.36 20.41 9.22
CA PRO A 192 6.74 20.70 9.60
C PRO A 192 7.24 22.09 9.21
N SER A 193 6.74 22.66 8.10
CA SER A 193 7.11 24.03 7.69
C SER A 193 6.50 25.09 8.61
N MET A 194 5.27 24.89 9.09
CA MET A 194 4.66 25.76 10.10
C MET A 194 5.42 25.70 11.44
N GLU A 195 5.78 24.49 11.87
CA GLU A 195 6.59 24.25 13.06
C GLU A 195 7.94 24.97 13.01
N ASP A 196 8.67 24.83 11.90
CA ASP A 196 9.99 25.46 11.70
C ASP A 196 9.91 27.00 11.78
N ILE A 197 8.87 27.60 11.21
CA ILE A 197 8.66 29.05 11.27
C ILE A 197 8.38 29.52 12.69
N ILE A 198 7.46 28.86 13.40
CA ILE A 198 7.12 29.24 14.79
C ILE A 198 8.33 29.05 15.70
N SER A 199 9.08 27.96 15.52
CA SER A 199 10.32 27.70 16.25
C SER A 199 11.36 28.80 16.01
N LYS A 200 11.52 29.26 14.76
CA LYS A 200 12.41 30.39 14.43
C LYS A 200 11.98 31.69 15.08
N TRP A 201 10.67 31.97 15.15
CA TRP A 201 10.16 33.17 15.81
C TRP A 201 10.39 33.15 17.32
N CYS A 202 10.41 31.97 17.93
CA CYS A 202 10.63 31.78 19.36
C CYS A 202 12.12 31.71 19.77
N GLY A 203 13.04 32.14 18.90
CA GLY A 203 14.49 32.15 19.17
C GLY A 203 15.25 30.91 18.70
N GLY A 204 14.57 29.97 18.03
CA GLY A 204 15.15 28.71 17.54
C GLY A 204 15.64 27.79 18.66
N HIS A 205 16.24 26.65 18.30
CA HIS A 205 16.96 25.79 19.26
C HIS A 205 18.27 26.40 19.80
N THR A 206 18.49 27.70 19.58
CA THR A 206 19.73 28.43 19.87
C THR A 206 19.64 29.30 21.11
N LEU A 207 18.72 29.01 22.05
CA LEU A 207 18.92 29.47 23.42
C LEU A 207 20.18 28.77 23.93
N ALA A 208 21.27 29.55 23.99
CA ALA A 208 22.54 29.13 24.53
C ALA A 208 22.30 28.45 25.89
N SER A 209 22.94 27.29 26.10
CA SER A 209 22.98 26.59 27.39
C SER A 209 23.11 27.63 28.50
N PRO A 210 22.25 27.61 29.53
CA PRO A 210 22.19 28.67 30.53
C PRO A 210 23.61 28.92 31.05
N GLY A 211 24.08 30.16 30.87
CA GLY A 211 25.36 30.58 31.42
C GLY A 211 25.36 30.35 32.93
N PRO A 212 26.55 30.24 33.54
CA PRO A 212 26.66 29.97 34.97
C PRO A 212 25.77 30.94 35.77
N PRO A 213 25.04 30.42 36.79
CA PRO A 213 24.02 31.16 37.50
C PRO A 213 24.60 32.47 38.05
N GLN A 214 24.02 33.61 37.68
CA GLN A 214 24.43 34.88 38.25
C GLN A 214 23.89 34.97 39.68
N PRO A 215 24.77 35.10 40.70
CA PRO A 215 24.33 35.24 42.08
C PRO A 215 23.70 36.63 42.27
N GLY A 216 22.37 36.69 42.35
CA GLY A 216 21.64 37.91 42.74
C GLY A 216 20.37 38.24 41.97
N ALA A 217 20.01 37.48 40.92
CA ALA A 217 18.71 37.68 40.26
C ALA A 217 17.59 37.08 41.11
N LEU A 218 16.64 37.91 41.54
CA LEU A 218 15.42 37.50 42.23
C LEU A 218 14.73 36.38 41.44
N GLU A 219 14.62 35.20 42.05
CA GLU A 219 14.01 33.99 41.51
C GLU A 219 12.52 34.25 41.21
N CYS A 220 12.20 34.75 40.02
CA CYS A 220 10.89 34.48 39.43
C CYS A 220 10.90 32.99 39.07
N GLN A 221 10.42 32.18 40.01
CA GLN A 221 10.19 30.75 39.88
C GLN A 221 9.05 30.51 38.88
N TYR A 222 9.28 30.83 37.61
CA TYR A 222 8.50 30.25 36.53
C TYR A 222 8.94 28.80 36.45
N ASP A 223 7.99 27.92 36.74
CA ASP A 223 8.14 26.47 36.68
C ASP A 223 8.44 26.07 35.22
N ASP A 224 9.71 26.12 34.86
CA ASP A 224 10.24 25.87 33.51
C ASP A 224 9.93 24.44 33.02
N ASP A 225 9.48 23.58 33.95
CA ASP A 225 9.04 22.20 33.70
C ASP A 225 7.59 22.08 33.18
N MET A 226 6.80 23.16 33.14
CA MET A 226 5.37 23.10 32.75
C MET A 226 5.03 23.70 31.38
N ALA A 227 5.95 24.43 30.73
CA ALA A 227 5.68 24.94 29.39
C ALA A 227 5.92 23.83 28.35
N PRO A 228 4.88 23.32 27.65
CA PRO A 228 5.07 22.31 26.62
C PRO A 228 6.04 22.84 25.57
N HIS A 229 7.10 22.07 25.30
CA HIS A 229 8.09 22.42 24.29
C HIS A 229 7.40 22.66 22.94
N ILE A 230 7.72 23.80 22.32
CA ILE A 230 7.25 24.12 20.97
C ILE A 230 7.61 22.96 20.03
N GLY A 231 6.64 22.53 19.22
CA GLY A 231 6.75 21.41 18.29
C GLY A 231 6.16 20.10 18.83
N ALA A 232 5.92 19.97 20.13
CA ALA A 232 5.35 18.75 20.69
C ALA A 232 3.96 18.44 20.10
N GLN A 233 3.12 19.45 19.89
CA GLN A 233 1.79 19.25 19.32
C GLN A 233 1.85 19.01 17.81
N PHE A 234 2.73 19.71 17.08
CA PHE A 234 2.96 19.44 15.66
C PHE A 234 3.46 18.00 15.44
N ALA A 235 4.37 17.50 16.27
CA ALA A 235 4.83 16.12 16.21
C ALA A 235 3.67 15.12 16.39
N MET A 236 2.74 15.39 17.31
CA MET A 236 1.53 14.58 17.45
C MET A 236 0.65 14.62 16.20
N VAL A 237 0.39 15.81 15.64
CA VAL A 237 -0.42 15.97 14.41
C VAL A 237 0.24 15.24 13.23
N VAL A 238 1.56 15.36 13.05
CA VAL A 238 2.29 14.64 12.00
C VAL A 238 2.20 13.12 12.19
N LYS A 239 2.26 12.63 13.43
CA LYS A 239 2.07 11.22 13.74
C LYS A 239 0.65 10.76 13.37
N GLU A 240 -0.37 11.51 13.75
CA GLU A 240 -1.77 11.24 13.39
C GLU A 240 -1.96 11.20 11.87
N LEU A 241 -1.47 12.22 11.16
CA LEU A 241 -1.53 12.29 9.70
C LEU A 241 -0.83 11.11 9.02
N ARG A 242 0.32 10.66 9.53
CA ARG A 242 1.05 9.50 9.02
C ARG A 242 0.26 8.20 9.21
N THR A 243 -0.36 8.03 10.38
CA THR A 243 -1.22 6.89 10.67
C THR A 243 -2.41 6.87 9.71
N ASP A 244 -3.15 7.97 9.60
CA ASP A 244 -4.31 8.09 8.71
C ASP A 244 -3.94 7.89 7.24
N TYR A 245 -2.80 8.42 6.80
CA TYR A 245 -2.29 8.22 5.46
C TYR A 245 -1.96 6.75 5.19
N ALA A 246 -1.27 6.08 6.11
CA ALA A 246 -0.93 4.66 5.97
C ALA A 246 -2.19 3.77 5.94
N GLU A 247 -3.15 4.03 6.83
CA GLU A 247 -4.44 3.35 6.86
C GLU A 247 -5.23 3.62 5.57
N GLY A 248 -5.27 4.86 5.10
CA GLY A 248 -5.90 5.24 3.84
C GLY A 248 -5.32 4.50 2.63
N VAL A 249 -4.00 4.45 2.52
CA VAL A 249 -3.27 3.72 1.46
C VAL A 249 -3.62 2.23 1.51
N ALA A 250 -3.54 1.61 2.68
CA ALA A 250 -3.85 0.19 2.84
C ALA A 250 -5.32 -0.13 2.51
N SER A 251 -6.23 0.74 2.95
CA SER A 251 -7.67 0.63 2.72
C SER A 251 -8.02 0.75 1.23
N ALA A 252 -7.42 1.72 0.53
CA ALA A 252 -7.58 1.91 -0.92
C ALA A 252 -7.06 0.70 -1.70
N ALA A 253 -5.85 0.24 -1.38
CA ALA A 253 -5.26 -0.95 -1.97
C ALA A 253 -6.13 -2.21 -1.76
N ASN A 254 -6.64 -2.42 -0.55
CA ASN A 254 -7.47 -3.57 -0.24
C ASN A 254 -8.81 -3.53 -0.99
N ARG A 255 -9.43 -2.35 -1.14
CA ARG A 255 -10.64 -2.20 -1.97
C ARG A 255 -10.39 -2.51 -3.43
N MET A 256 -9.28 -2.02 -4.00
CA MET A 256 -8.88 -2.38 -5.36
C MET A 256 -8.66 -3.88 -5.51
N ALA A 257 -7.91 -4.49 -4.58
CA ALA A 257 -7.66 -5.93 -4.60
C ALA A 257 -8.98 -6.72 -4.50
N ASN A 258 -9.92 -6.32 -3.63
CA ASN A 258 -11.24 -6.93 -3.53
C ASN A 258 -12.05 -6.76 -4.82
N HIS A 259 -11.99 -5.59 -5.45
CA HIS A 259 -12.63 -5.36 -6.72
C HIS A 259 -12.07 -6.29 -7.81
N ILE A 260 -10.75 -6.40 -7.90
CA ILE A 260 -10.07 -7.31 -8.84
C ILE A 260 -10.51 -8.74 -8.54
N ARG A 261 -10.46 -9.21 -7.29
CA ARG A 261 -10.86 -10.58 -6.89
C ARG A 261 -12.32 -10.91 -7.22
N ALA A 262 -13.21 -9.92 -7.21
CA ALA A 262 -14.63 -10.10 -7.48
C ALA A 262 -14.93 -10.25 -8.99
N GLN A 263 -13.99 -9.89 -9.86
CA GLN A 263 -14.15 -10.09 -11.30
C GLN A 263 -14.00 -11.59 -11.66
N PRO A 264 -14.72 -12.10 -12.67
CA PRO A 264 -14.55 -13.47 -13.13
C PRO A 264 -13.14 -13.72 -13.67
N GLY A 265 -12.49 -14.81 -13.24
CA GLY A 265 -11.19 -15.24 -13.78
C GLY A 265 -9.97 -14.47 -13.26
N THR A 266 -10.16 -13.52 -12.34
CA THR A 266 -9.08 -12.67 -11.78
C THR A 266 -8.70 -13.04 -10.34
N ASN A 267 -9.33 -14.06 -9.76
CA ASN A 267 -8.97 -14.55 -8.44
C ASN A 267 -7.77 -15.50 -8.52
N ILE A 268 -6.62 -15.11 -7.94
CA ILE A 268 -5.37 -15.90 -7.97
C ILE A 268 -5.58 -17.33 -7.46
N LYS A 269 -6.28 -17.50 -6.33
CA LYS A 269 -6.50 -18.82 -5.72
C LYS A 269 -7.35 -19.70 -6.62
N ALA A 270 -8.40 -19.16 -7.23
CA ALA A 270 -9.22 -19.89 -8.17
C ALA A 270 -8.45 -20.25 -9.44
N ALA A 271 -7.70 -19.29 -10.00
CA ALA A 271 -6.91 -19.46 -11.22
C ALA A 271 -5.84 -20.54 -11.07
N LEU A 272 -5.13 -20.57 -9.93
CA LEU A 272 -4.10 -21.58 -9.66
C LEU A 272 -4.68 -22.99 -9.44
N ASN A 273 -5.93 -23.10 -9.01
CA ASN A 273 -6.62 -24.37 -8.80
C ASN A 273 -7.32 -24.91 -10.06
N LEU A 274 -7.30 -24.19 -11.19
CA LEU A 274 -7.93 -24.66 -12.40
C LEU A 274 -7.30 -25.99 -12.86
N PRO A 275 -8.12 -27.01 -13.17
CA PRO A 275 -7.61 -28.25 -13.74
C PRO A 275 -6.90 -27.95 -15.06
N LYS A 276 -5.76 -28.58 -15.29
CA LYS A 276 -5.04 -28.46 -16.57
C LYS A 276 -6.02 -28.85 -17.69
N PRO A 277 -6.12 -28.08 -18.80
CA PRO A 277 -6.89 -28.51 -19.95
C PRO A 277 -6.40 -29.90 -20.36
N GLN A 278 -7.32 -30.85 -20.48
CA GLN A 278 -6.97 -32.21 -20.87
C GLN A 278 -6.25 -32.13 -22.21
N ALA A 279 -5.02 -32.66 -22.26
CA ALA A 279 -4.33 -32.84 -23.53
C ALA A 279 -5.25 -33.72 -24.40
N GLU A 280 -5.56 -33.25 -25.60
CA GLU A 280 -6.45 -33.93 -26.53
C GLU A 280 -6.08 -35.42 -26.64
N ALA A 281 -7.09 -36.29 -26.56
CA ALA A 281 -6.96 -37.73 -26.35
C ALA A 281 -6.27 -38.53 -27.49
N HIS A 282 -5.61 -37.86 -28.45
CA HIS A 282 -5.14 -38.47 -29.69
C HIS A 282 -3.61 -38.72 -29.76
N GLY A 283 -2.87 -38.65 -28.65
CA GLY A 283 -1.43 -38.93 -28.65
C GLY A 283 -0.97 -39.71 -27.43
N GLY A 284 -0.75 -41.02 -27.59
CA GLY A 284 -0.13 -41.86 -26.56
C GLY A 284 1.23 -41.29 -26.13
N TYR A 285 1.44 -41.23 -24.82
CA TYR A 285 2.71 -40.93 -24.15
C TYR A 285 3.36 -39.56 -24.44
N HIS A 286 2.84 -38.47 -23.87
CA HIS A 286 3.69 -37.32 -23.47
C HIS A 286 3.09 -36.59 -22.27
N GLN A 287 3.38 -37.08 -21.06
CA GLN A 287 3.01 -36.43 -19.80
C GLN A 287 4.21 -35.75 -19.10
N VAL A 288 5.17 -35.23 -19.86
CA VAL A 288 6.19 -34.30 -19.35
C VAL A 288 5.84 -32.92 -19.88
N SER A 289 5.07 -32.16 -19.10
CA SER A 289 4.84 -30.74 -19.39
C SER A 289 6.19 -30.04 -19.26
N THR A 290 6.77 -29.58 -20.37
CA THR A 290 8.04 -28.84 -20.34
C THR A 290 7.89 -27.61 -19.44
N VAL A 291 8.99 -27.13 -18.85
CA VAL A 291 8.97 -25.91 -18.00
C VAL A 291 8.34 -24.73 -18.76
N THR A 292 8.62 -24.63 -20.06
CA THR A 292 8.00 -23.65 -20.96
C THR A 292 6.48 -23.80 -21.04
N GLN A 293 5.95 -25.01 -21.26
CA GLN A 293 4.50 -25.23 -21.29
C GLN A 293 3.82 -24.92 -19.95
N GLN A 294 4.50 -25.17 -18.83
CA GLN A 294 3.98 -24.81 -17.51
C GLN A 294 3.92 -23.30 -17.34
N ARG A 295 4.97 -22.58 -17.77
CA ARG A 295 5.01 -21.12 -17.76
C ARG A 295 3.92 -20.52 -18.64
N ASP A 296 3.76 -20.98 -19.87
CA ASP A 296 2.74 -20.49 -20.81
C ASP A 296 1.33 -20.68 -20.23
N PHE A 297 1.10 -21.84 -19.59
CA PHE A 297 -0.14 -22.12 -18.88
C PHE A 297 -0.37 -21.14 -17.73
N VAL A 298 0.66 -20.86 -16.92
CA VAL A 298 0.58 -19.90 -15.82
C VAL A 298 0.31 -18.48 -16.31
N GLU A 299 1.02 -18.06 -17.34
CA GLU A 299 0.85 -16.74 -17.95
C GLU A 299 -0.56 -16.56 -18.50
N ALA A 300 -1.17 -17.60 -19.07
CA ALA A 300 -2.52 -17.53 -19.63
C ALA A 300 -3.59 -17.14 -18.58
N TYR A 301 -3.56 -17.70 -17.37
CA TYR A 301 -4.51 -17.33 -16.31
C TYR A 301 -4.07 -16.12 -15.49
N MET A 302 -2.77 -15.82 -15.42
CA MET A 302 -2.29 -14.59 -14.79
C MET A 302 -2.61 -13.35 -15.63
N ARG A 303 -2.72 -13.48 -16.95
CA ARG A 303 -3.01 -12.36 -17.87
C ARG A 303 -4.24 -11.52 -17.48
N PRO A 304 -5.44 -12.09 -17.25
CA PRO A 304 -6.60 -11.30 -16.83
C PRO A 304 -6.38 -10.61 -15.47
N ILE A 305 -5.66 -11.25 -14.54
CA ILE A 305 -5.33 -10.69 -13.22
C ILE A 305 -4.44 -9.46 -13.37
N LEU A 306 -3.36 -9.59 -14.15
CA LEU A 306 -2.42 -8.51 -14.38
C LEU A 306 -3.02 -7.38 -15.22
N ALA A 307 -3.91 -7.69 -16.16
CA ALA A 307 -4.67 -6.69 -16.90
C ALA A 307 -5.59 -5.87 -15.97
N ALA A 308 -6.32 -6.52 -15.06
CA ALA A 308 -7.15 -5.83 -14.08
C ALA A 308 -6.32 -4.96 -13.10
N CYS A 309 -5.13 -5.44 -12.70
CA CYS A 309 -4.18 -4.62 -11.95
C CYS A 309 -3.69 -3.41 -12.76
N ASP A 310 -3.42 -3.58 -14.05
CA ASP A 310 -2.95 -2.51 -14.93
C ASP A 310 -4.00 -1.42 -15.10
N GLU A 311 -5.25 -1.81 -15.33
CA GLU A 311 -6.38 -0.87 -15.39
C GLU A 311 -6.53 -0.08 -14.08
N ALA A 312 -6.42 -0.76 -12.93
CA ALA A 312 -6.49 -0.10 -11.62
C ALA A 312 -5.33 0.89 -11.42
N LEU A 313 -4.10 0.50 -11.75
CA LEU A 313 -2.93 1.38 -11.65
C LEU A 313 -3.02 2.56 -12.63
N GLN A 314 -3.49 2.34 -13.85
CA GLN A 314 -3.66 3.40 -14.85
C GLN A 314 -4.68 4.45 -14.38
N ALA A 315 -5.79 4.01 -13.77
CA ALA A 315 -6.79 4.91 -13.20
C ALA A 315 -6.21 5.74 -12.04
N LEU A 316 -5.38 5.14 -11.19
CA LEU A 316 -4.72 5.84 -10.08
C LEU A 316 -3.67 6.85 -10.54
N ARG A 317 -2.89 6.52 -11.58
CA ARG A 317 -1.78 7.36 -12.06
C ARG A 317 -2.25 8.76 -12.45
N ALA A 318 -3.47 8.89 -13.00
CA ALA A 318 -4.03 10.18 -13.36
C ALA A 318 -4.52 11.02 -12.17
N ALA A 319 -4.83 10.38 -11.04
CA ALA A 319 -5.48 11.03 -9.89
C ALA A 319 -4.53 11.26 -8.70
N LEU A 320 -3.43 10.51 -8.61
CA LEU A 320 -2.51 10.53 -7.49
C LEU A 320 -1.23 11.29 -7.79
N ASP A 321 -0.74 12.01 -6.78
CA ASP A 321 0.63 12.47 -6.73
C ASP A 321 1.62 11.31 -6.90
N PRO A 322 2.78 11.48 -7.56
CA PRO A 322 3.71 10.37 -7.86
C PRO A 322 4.11 9.53 -6.63
N ARG A 323 4.37 10.19 -5.49
CA ARG A 323 4.71 9.50 -4.22
C ARG A 323 3.53 8.72 -3.63
N VAL A 324 2.31 9.24 -3.78
CA VAL A 324 1.09 8.56 -3.30
C VAL A 324 0.73 7.41 -4.20
N PHE A 325 0.90 7.59 -5.51
CA PHE A 325 0.78 6.54 -6.51
C PHE A 325 1.67 5.34 -6.18
N VAL A 326 2.96 5.57 -5.93
CA VAL A 326 3.88 4.48 -5.57
C VAL A 326 3.50 3.81 -4.26
N ALA A 327 3.16 4.57 -3.21
CA ALA A 327 2.74 3.99 -1.94
C ALA A 327 1.50 3.09 -2.11
N THR A 328 0.51 3.56 -2.87
CA THR A 328 -0.74 2.83 -3.15
C THR A 328 -0.51 1.61 -4.04
N GLY A 329 0.31 1.74 -5.08
CA GLY A 329 0.68 0.62 -5.95
C GLY A 329 1.49 -0.45 -5.23
N ARG A 330 2.40 -0.06 -4.31
CA ARG A 330 3.11 -1.01 -3.42
C ARG A 330 2.15 -1.74 -2.48
N ALA A 331 1.17 -1.04 -1.91
CA ALA A 331 0.16 -1.66 -1.06
C ALA A 331 -0.74 -2.64 -1.85
N LEU A 332 -1.08 -2.32 -3.10
CA LEU A 332 -1.79 -3.24 -3.98
C LEU A 332 -0.94 -4.46 -4.32
N TRP A 333 0.35 -4.27 -4.62
CA TRP A 333 1.30 -5.36 -4.82
C TRP A 333 1.36 -6.28 -3.60
N ASP A 334 1.40 -5.73 -2.39
CA ASP A 334 1.39 -6.51 -1.16
C ASP A 334 0.08 -7.31 -0.98
N CYS A 335 -1.07 -6.74 -1.35
CA CYS A 335 -2.36 -7.44 -1.33
C CYS A 335 -2.39 -8.65 -2.28
N MET A 336 -1.88 -8.49 -3.51
CA MET A 336 -1.78 -9.61 -4.47
C MET A 336 -0.77 -10.66 -4.00
N GLY A 337 0.34 -10.22 -3.39
CA GLY A 337 1.32 -11.10 -2.76
C GLY A 337 0.74 -11.88 -1.58
N LYS A 338 -0.14 -11.26 -0.79
CA LYS A 338 -0.83 -11.90 0.34
C LYS A 338 -1.74 -13.04 -0.14
N ASP A 339 -2.51 -12.84 -1.21
CA ASP A 339 -3.36 -13.90 -1.77
C ASP A 339 -2.55 -15.14 -2.15
N LEU A 340 -1.39 -14.91 -2.77
CA LEU A 340 -0.48 -15.96 -3.17
C LEU A 340 0.24 -16.60 -1.97
N PHE A 341 0.65 -15.80 -0.98
CA PHE A 341 1.21 -16.30 0.28
C PHE A 341 0.24 -17.24 1.00
N GLU A 342 -1.01 -16.82 1.17
CA GLU A 342 -2.06 -17.65 1.79
C GLU A 342 -2.32 -18.93 1.00
N PHE A 343 -2.30 -18.86 -0.33
CA PHE A 343 -2.42 -20.05 -1.18
C PHE A 343 -1.26 -21.04 -0.93
N VAL A 344 -0.02 -20.56 -0.93
CA VAL A 344 1.16 -21.41 -0.69
C VAL A 344 1.15 -21.98 0.72
N HIS A 345 0.74 -21.20 1.72
CA HIS A 345 0.60 -21.66 3.10
C HIS A 345 -0.41 -22.81 3.22
N PHE A 346 -1.58 -22.68 2.59
CA PHE A 346 -2.59 -23.74 2.56
C PHE A 346 -2.05 -25.05 1.94
N LEU A 347 -1.18 -24.96 0.93
CA LEU A 347 -0.51 -26.13 0.33
C LEU A 347 0.50 -26.82 1.27
N GLN A 348 0.83 -26.24 2.43
CA GLN A 348 1.66 -26.88 3.45
C GLN A 348 0.84 -27.67 4.46
N GLU A 349 -0.38 -27.21 4.77
CA GLU A 349 -1.22 -27.75 5.84
C GLU A 349 -2.15 -28.90 5.39
N GLY A 350 -2.34 -29.08 4.07
CA GLY A 350 -3.22 -30.12 3.51
C GLY A 350 -2.66 -31.55 3.54
N GLN A 351 -3.48 -32.49 4.02
CA GLN A 351 -3.28 -33.95 3.89
C GLN A 351 -3.43 -34.43 2.44
N ASP A 352 -2.62 -35.42 2.04
CA ASP A 352 -2.61 -36.10 0.74
C ASP A 352 -2.47 -35.21 -0.52
N ASN A 353 -1.28 -34.62 -0.62
CA ASN A 353 -0.87 -33.67 -1.64
C ASN A 353 -0.48 -34.29 -3.00
N ARG A 354 -1.33 -35.11 -3.63
CA ARG A 354 -1.15 -35.48 -5.04
C ARG A 354 -1.34 -34.22 -5.91
N GLY A 355 -0.24 -33.52 -6.19
CA GLY A 355 -0.21 -32.33 -7.04
C GLY A 355 0.21 -31.03 -6.36
N ALA A 356 0.38 -30.99 -5.03
CA ALA A 356 0.78 -29.76 -4.35
C ALA A 356 2.17 -29.26 -4.77
N TRP A 357 3.09 -30.17 -5.10
CA TRP A 357 4.38 -29.78 -5.69
C TRP A 357 4.20 -28.97 -6.97
N ARG A 358 3.29 -29.42 -7.87
CA ARG A 358 3.01 -28.72 -9.13
C ARG A 358 2.34 -27.38 -8.88
N LEU A 359 1.39 -27.30 -7.95
CA LEU A 359 0.77 -26.04 -7.56
C LEU A 359 1.77 -25.06 -6.94
N ARG A 360 2.78 -25.53 -6.20
CA ARG A 360 3.89 -24.68 -5.72
C ARG A 360 4.75 -24.15 -6.86
N GLN A 361 5.03 -24.96 -7.89
CA GLN A 361 5.72 -24.48 -9.10
C GLN A 361 4.91 -23.40 -9.82
N HIS A 362 3.60 -23.62 -9.99
CA HIS A 362 2.70 -22.63 -10.57
C HIS A 362 2.68 -21.33 -9.75
N ALA A 363 2.64 -21.44 -8.41
CA ALA A 363 2.70 -20.29 -7.53
C ALA A 363 4.04 -19.52 -7.63
N ASN A 364 5.16 -20.22 -7.83
CA ASN A 364 6.46 -19.59 -8.04
C ASN A 364 6.52 -18.77 -9.34
N ILE A 365 6.02 -19.34 -10.44
CA ILE A 365 5.90 -18.63 -11.71
C ILE A 365 4.96 -17.41 -11.55
N ALA A 366 3.80 -17.59 -10.93
CA ALA A 366 2.85 -16.51 -10.68
C ALA A 366 3.46 -15.37 -9.83
N LEU A 367 4.22 -15.71 -8.77
CA LEU A 367 4.91 -14.73 -7.94
C LEU A 367 5.91 -13.90 -8.75
N THR A 368 6.67 -14.56 -9.63
CA THR A 368 7.64 -13.91 -10.51
C THR A 368 6.95 -12.91 -11.45
N LEU A 369 5.86 -13.33 -12.10
CA LEU A 369 5.06 -12.48 -12.98
C LEU A 369 4.47 -11.26 -12.25
N ILE A 370 3.95 -11.44 -11.03
CA ILE A 370 3.47 -10.34 -10.19
C ILE A 370 4.60 -9.35 -9.89
N CYS A 371 5.78 -9.84 -9.50
CA CYS A 371 6.91 -8.99 -9.17
C CYS A 371 7.43 -8.21 -10.37
N GLU A 372 7.59 -8.85 -11.52
CA GLU A 372 8.02 -8.20 -12.77
C GLU A 372 7.01 -7.13 -13.20
N PHE A 373 5.71 -7.46 -13.17
CA PHE A 373 4.64 -6.54 -13.49
C PHE A 373 4.68 -5.28 -12.61
N PHE A 374 4.62 -5.42 -11.29
CA PHE A 374 4.56 -4.26 -10.39
C PHE A 374 5.85 -3.44 -10.44
N ARG A 375 7.03 -4.09 -10.49
CA ARG A 375 8.30 -3.36 -10.63
C ARG A 375 8.35 -2.55 -11.91
N SER A 376 7.95 -3.14 -13.04
CA SER A 376 7.94 -2.45 -14.33
C SER A 376 6.98 -1.25 -14.31
N ARG A 377 5.75 -1.44 -13.84
CA ARG A 377 4.73 -0.36 -13.80
C ARG A 377 5.08 0.75 -12.83
N LEU A 378 5.58 0.41 -11.64
CA LEU A 378 6.01 1.41 -10.66
C LEU A 378 7.26 2.14 -11.15
N ALA A 379 8.28 1.45 -11.66
CA ALA A 379 9.48 2.08 -12.21
C ALA A 379 9.16 3.05 -13.36
N ALA A 380 8.22 2.70 -14.25
CA ALA A 380 7.77 3.58 -15.34
C ALA A 380 7.00 4.84 -14.87
N SER A 381 6.74 4.98 -13.57
CA SER A 381 6.15 6.17 -12.95
C SER A 381 7.16 6.97 -12.10
N MET A 382 8.39 6.48 -11.98
CA MET A 382 9.45 7.07 -11.16
C MET A 382 10.20 8.17 -11.93
N GLU A 383 9.52 9.28 -12.23
CA GLU A 383 10.18 10.49 -12.73
C GLU A 383 10.75 11.28 -11.54
N HIS A 384 12.05 11.11 -11.27
CA HIS A 384 12.91 11.94 -10.40
C HIS A 384 12.63 12.02 -8.89
N CYS A 385 11.47 11.58 -8.41
CA CYS A 385 11.10 11.79 -7.02
C CYS A 385 11.22 10.56 -6.13
N ILE A 386 11.56 9.37 -6.62
CA ILE A 386 11.39 8.07 -5.93
C ILE A 386 12.72 7.29 -5.95
N GLY A 387 13.09 6.65 -4.83
CA GLY A 387 14.38 5.97 -4.66
C GLY A 387 14.29 4.46 -4.94
N GLU A 388 15.44 3.80 -5.12
CA GLU A 388 15.47 2.34 -5.41
C GLU A 388 14.77 1.48 -4.34
N ARG A 389 14.81 1.91 -3.08
CA ARG A 389 14.13 1.25 -1.95
C ARG A 389 12.60 1.22 -2.11
N ASP A 390 12.03 2.11 -2.91
CA ASP A 390 10.62 2.10 -3.23
C ASP A 390 10.21 0.95 -4.18
N LEU A 391 11.17 0.14 -4.65
CA LEU A 391 10.95 -1.10 -5.41
C LEU A 391 11.30 -2.38 -4.61
N ASP A 392 11.66 -2.24 -3.33
CA ASP A 392 11.91 -3.36 -2.43
C ASP A 392 10.65 -4.24 -2.31
N LEU A 393 10.83 -5.54 -2.12
CA LEU A 393 9.72 -6.47 -2.05
C LEU A 393 8.79 -6.16 -0.87
N PRO A 394 7.47 -6.05 -1.09
CA PRO A 394 6.50 -5.97 0.00
C PRO A 394 6.55 -7.19 0.92
N ILE A 395 6.01 -7.04 2.14
CA ILE A 395 6.16 -8.01 3.23
C ILE A 395 5.61 -9.38 2.83
N HIS A 396 4.40 -9.44 2.28
CA HIS A 396 3.76 -10.72 1.92
C HIS A 396 4.41 -11.36 0.70
N VAL A 397 4.87 -10.54 -0.26
CA VAL A 397 5.61 -10.99 -1.44
C VAL A 397 6.94 -11.64 -1.02
N ASN A 398 7.68 -11.01 -0.11
CA ASN A 398 8.93 -11.53 0.45
C ASN A 398 8.68 -12.84 1.23
N LYS A 399 7.62 -12.90 2.05
CA LYS A 399 7.22 -14.12 2.75
C LYS A 399 6.88 -15.26 1.78
N ALA A 400 6.10 -15.01 0.74
CA ALA A 400 5.79 -15.99 -0.30
C ALA A 400 7.05 -16.50 -1.00
N GLN A 401 7.97 -15.60 -1.36
CA GLN A 401 9.23 -15.95 -2.00
C GLN A 401 10.09 -16.87 -1.11
N LYS A 402 10.25 -16.52 0.16
CA LYS A 402 11.00 -17.33 1.14
C LYS A 402 10.37 -18.70 1.32
N LEU A 403 9.05 -18.76 1.44
CA LEU A 403 8.32 -20.02 1.62
C LEU A 403 8.47 -20.94 0.41
N LEU A 404 8.36 -20.40 -0.80
CA LEU A 404 8.53 -21.17 -2.04
C LEU A 404 9.98 -21.65 -2.21
N ALA A 405 10.97 -20.80 -1.91
CA ALA A 405 12.39 -21.16 -2.00
C ALA A 405 12.78 -22.30 -1.04
N GLN A 406 12.29 -22.25 0.21
CA GLN A 406 12.51 -23.32 1.20
C GLN A 406 11.95 -24.66 0.71
N ASN A 407 10.74 -24.65 0.14
CA ASN A 407 10.10 -25.86 -0.39
C ASN A 407 10.85 -26.45 -1.59
N THR A 408 11.46 -25.62 -2.45
CA THR A 408 12.29 -26.10 -3.57
C THR A 408 13.57 -26.81 -3.08
N ALA A 409 14.21 -26.28 -2.04
CA ALA A 409 15.43 -26.87 -1.48
C ALA A 409 15.18 -28.28 -0.89
N VAL A 410 14.09 -28.46 -0.14
CA VAL A 410 13.70 -29.76 0.42
C VAL A 410 13.52 -30.81 -0.67
N VAL A 411 12.85 -30.45 -1.77
CA VAL A 411 12.60 -31.37 -2.88
C VAL A 411 13.90 -31.82 -3.55
N ASN A 412 14.84 -30.89 -3.76
CA ASN A 412 16.14 -31.22 -4.36
C ASN A 412 16.96 -32.17 -3.48
N ILE A 413 16.88 -32.03 -2.15
CA ILE A 413 17.54 -32.94 -1.20
C ILE A 413 16.88 -34.33 -1.23
N THR A 414 15.55 -34.40 -1.32
CA THR A 414 14.84 -35.70 -1.37
C THR A 414 15.03 -36.46 -2.69
N LEU A 415 15.29 -35.76 -3.80
CA LEU A 415 15.48 -36.38 -5.12
C LEU A 415 16.94 -36.74 -5.42
N ASN A 416 17.90 -36.17 -4.68
CA ASN A 416 19.32 -36.53 -4.70
C ASN A 416 19.82 -36.79 -3.27
N PRO A 417 19.42 -37.89 -2.62
CA PRO A 417 20.09 -38.32 -1.41
C PRO A 417 21.54 -38.68 -1.75
N ILE A 418 22.49 -38.05 -1.04
CA ILE A 418 23.93 -38.29 -1.18
C ILE A 418 24.28 -39.73 -0.86
#